data_AF-A0A2X0QVJ7-F1
#
_entry.id   AF-A0A2X0QVJ7-F1
#
_cell.length_a   1.000
_cell.length_b   1.000
_cell.length_c   1.000
_cell.angle_alpha   90.00
_cell.angle_beta   90.00
_cell.angle_gamma   90.00
#
_symmetry.space_group_name_H-M   'P 1'
#
loop_
_entity.id
_entity.type
_entity.pdbx_description
1 polymer ?
#
loop_
_entity_poly.entity_id
_entity_poly.type
_entity_poly.pdbx_seq_one_letter_code
_entity_poly.pdbx_strand_id
1 'polypeptide(L)'
;MLERDRSTIGKELARNLSQNGYRPRQAPLMVEERREISPIWHTRTYRGKEYDDSEGWAYGFVEGMKLCWNDWKPMLDTPEGQAWYRPIGLLGEDDFGPNQDELTKTPLRRSKLALQIPEAVVAIYEYWIPFRQAIYERETAKFMQAKVERNDLCPCGSGKKFKKCCGLAANLH
;
A
#
# COMPACT_ATOMS: atom_id res chain seq x y z
N MET A 1 -14.17 -10.77 41.81
CA MET A 1 -12.91 -10.49 42.54
C MET A 1 -11.80 -10.42 41.50
N LEU A 2 -11.49 -9.19 41.11
CA LEU A 2 -10.32 -8.69 40.36
C LEU A 2 -10.00 -9.30 38.99
N GLU A 3 -10.72 -8.80 37.97
CA GLU A 3 -10.17 -8.62 36.62
C GLU A 3 -8.88 -7.80 36.72
N ARG A 4 -7.75 -8.41 36.33
CA ARG A 4 -6.51 -7.66 36.16
C ARG A 4 -6.55 -6.98 34.81
N ASP A 5 -6.63 -5.67 34.86
CA ASP A 5 -6.59 -4.76 33.72
C ASP A 5 -5.38 -5.07 32.81
N ARG A 6 -5.62 -5.14 31.49
CA ARG A 6 -4.61 -5.35 30.43
C ARG A 6 -3.48 -4.31 30.52
N SER A 7 -3.80 -3.13 31.05
CA SER A 7 -2.87 -2.05 31.39
C SER A 7 -1.80 -2.45 32.42
N THR A 8 -2.17 -3.29 33.40
CA THR A 8 -1.27 -3.73 34.47
C THR A 8 -0.29 -4.79 33.97
N ILE A 9 -0.72 -5.69 33.08
CA ILE A 9 0.13 -6.72 32.46
C ILE A 9 1.21 -6.07 31.57
N GLY A 10 0.85 -5.03 30.81
CA GLY A 10 1.80 -4.28 29.99
C GLY A 10 2.88 -3.57 30.80
N LYS A 11 2.53 -3.09 32.00
CA LYS A 11 3.48 -2.42 32.92
C LYS A 11 4.44 -3.40 33.60
N GLU A 12 4.03 -4.63 33.88
CA GLU A 12 4.92 -5.68 34.44
C GLU A 12 5.91 -6.20 33.40
N LEU A 13 5.49 -6.38 32.13
CA LEU A 13 6.38 -6.78 31.04
C LEU A 13 7.46 -5.73 30.76
N ALA A 14 7.10 -4.44 30.76
CA ALA A 14 8.05 -3.34 30.57
C ALA A 14 9.08 -3.25 31.71
N ARG A 15 8.68 -3.58 32.95
CA ARG A 15 9.57 -3.55 34.12
C ARG A 15 10.58 -4.70 34.12
N ASN A 16 10.21 -5.88 33.62
CA ASN A 16 11.12 -7.03 33.47
C ASN A 16 12.12 -6.88 32.31
N LEU A 17 11.74 -6.19 31.23
CA LEU A 17 12.64 -5.94 30.10
C LEU A 17 13.76 -4.93 30.42
N SER A 18 13.56 -4.08 31.43
CA SER A 18 14.57 -3.12 31.89
C SER A 18 15.74 -3.76 32.64
N GLN A 19 15.60 -4.99 33.15
CA GLN A 19 16.67 -5.68 33.90
C GLN A 19 17.69 -6.39 32.99
N ASN A 20 17.38 -6.59 31.70
CA ASN A 20 18.22 -7.30 30.74
C ASN A 20 18.95 -6.39 29.73
N GLY A 21 19.06 -5.08 30.00
CA GLY A 21 19.82 -4.16 29.15
C GLY A 21 19.25 -3.96 27.74
N TYR A 22 18.03 -4.41 27.47
CA TYR A 22 17.34 -4.12 26.21
C TYR A 22 16.86 -2.68 26.25
N ARG A 23 17.63 -1.75 25.65
CA ARG A 23 17.10 -0.44 25.29
C ARG A 23 16.20 -0.65 24.08
N PRO A 24 14.85 -0.57 24.20
CA PRO A 24 14.05 -0.41 23.00
C PRO A 24 14.58 0.86 22.34
N ARG A 25 15.01 0.74 21.09
CA ARG A 25 15.26 1.90 20.23
C ARG A 25 14.01 2.75 20.41
N GLN A 26 14.13 3.92 21.04
CA GLN A 26 13.04 4.88 21.08
C GLN A 26 12.68 5.07 19.62
N ALA A 27 11.57 4.49 19.18
CA ALA A 27 10.99 4.85 17.90
C ALA A 27 10.76 6.35 18.07
N PRO A 28 11.46 7.20 17.29
CA PRO A 28 11.15 8.61 17.32
C PRO A 28 9.64 8.70 17.09
N LEU A 29 8.96 9.61 17.79
CA LEU A 29 7.69 10.13 17.32
C LEU A 29 7.99 10.74 15.95
N MET A 30 8.02 9.89 14.91
CA MET A 30 8.11 10.31 13.54
C MET A 30 6.79 11.02 13.32
N VAL A 31 6.83 12.35 13.30
CA VAL A 31 5.95 13.08 12.41
C VAL A 31 6.22 12.42 11.06
N GLU A 32 5.33 11.53 10.64
CA GLU A 32 5.45 10.82 9.38
C GLU A 32 5.45 11.92 8.31
N GLU A 33 6.63 12.32 7.87
CA GLU A 33 6.82 13.40 6.92
C GLU A 33 6.06 12.95 5.67
N ARG A 34 4.95 13.63 5.37
CA ARG A 34 4.06 13.24 4.28
C ARG A 34 4.92 13.12 3.03
N ARG A 35 5.02 11.91 2.48
CA ARG A 35 5.87 11.65 1.32
C ARG A 35 5.43 12.58 0.19
N GLU A 36 6.35 13.42 -0.26
CA GLU A 36 6.10 14.33 -1.37
C GLU A 36 6.28 13.56 -2.67
N ILE A 37 5.18 13.06 -3.21
CA ILE A 37 5.14 12.42 -4.54
C ILE A 37 4.46 13.41 -5.47
N SER A 38 5.21 13.92 -6.44
CA SER A 38 4.66 14.83 -7.46
C SER A 38 4.88 14.26 -8.86
N PRO A 39 3.82 14.06 -9.66
CA PRO A 39 3.94 13.68 -11.06
C PRO A 39 4.61 14.80 -11.87
N ILE A 40 5.32 14.41 -12.94
CA ILE A 40 6.06 15.33 -13.82
C ILE A 40 5.43 15.29 -15.21
N TRP A 41 5.18 16.47 -15.78
CA TRP A 41 4.67 16.64 -17.14
C TRP A 41 5.17 17.96 -17.74
N HIS A 42 4.92 18.15 -19.03
CA HIS A 42 5.28 19.37 -19.75
C HIS A 42 4.17 20.43 -19.64
N THR A 43 4.51 21.66 -20.01
CA THR A 43 3.52 22.75 -20.21
C THR A 43 3.25 22.95 -21.70
N ARG A 44 2.06 23.47 -22.01
CA ARG A 44 1.65 23.87 -23.36
C ARG A 44 1.20 25.32 -23.38
N THR A 45 1.64 26.05 -24.40
CA THR A 45 1.21 27.44 -24.63
C THR A 45 -0.09 27.50 -25.43
N TYR A 46 -1.08 28.23 -24.92
CA TYR A 46 -2.34 28.49 -25.60
C TYR A 46 -2.75 29.95 -25.40
N ARG A 47 -3.01 30.68 -26.50
CA ARG A 47 -3.34 32.12 -26.47
C ARG A 47 -2.37 32.96 -25.63
N GLY A 48 -1.07 32.66 -25.72
CA GLY A 48 0.00 33.38 -25.00
C GLY A 48 0.11 33.07 -23.51
N LYS A 49 -0.58 32.04 -22.99
CA LYS A 49 -0.46 31.56 -21.61
C LYS A 49 -0.02 30.12 -21.58
N GLU A 50 0.80 29.76 -20.59
CA GLU A 50 1.22 28.38 -20.35
C GLU A 50 0.24 27.66 -19.44
N TYR A 51 0.05 26.36 -19.70
CA TYR A 51 -0.84 25.47 -18.98
C TYR A 51 -0.16 24.12 -18.78
N ASP A 52 -0.39 23.48 -17.63
CA ASP A 52 0.00 22.08 -17.42
C ASP A 52 -0.66 21.15 -18.44
N ASP A 53 0.13 20.27 -19.05
CA ASP A 53 -0.30 19.26 -20.01
C ASP A 53 -0.07 17.85 -19.45
N SER A 54 -1.01 17.40 -18.60
CA SER A 54 -0.93 16.11 -17.91
C SER A 54 -1.66 14.96 -18.62
N GLU A 55 -2.24 15.18 -19.82
CA GLU A 55 -3.04 14.17 -20.54
C GLU A 55 -2.24 12.88 -20.79
N GLY A 56 -1.00 13.01 -21.29
CA GLY A 56 -0.14 11.85 -21.54
C GLY A 56 0.25 11.08 -20.28
N TRP A 57 0.45 11.78 -19.16
CA TRP A 57 0.72 11.14 -17.88
C TRP A 57 -0.52 10.40 -17.35
N ALA A 58 -1.69 11.06 -17.42
CA ALA A 58 -2.95 10.48 -16.96
C ALA A 58 -3.31 9.23 -17.77
N TYR A 59 -3.17 9.29 -19.10
CA TYR A 59 -3.35 8.14 -19.98
C TYR A 59 -2.44 6.97 -19.57
N GLY A 60 -1.14 7.21 -19.38
CA GLY A 60 -0.20 6.17 -18.94
C GLY A 60 -0.57 5.55 -17.60
N PHE A 61 -1.05 6.36 -16.64
CA PHE A 61 -1.52 5.87 -15.34
C PHE A 61 -2.75 4.96 -15.48
N VAL A 62 -3.73 5.38 -16.28
CA VAL A 62 -4.95 4.60 -16.57
C VAL A 62 -4.59 3.27 -17.24
N GLU A 63 -3.72 3.29 -18.26
CA GLU A 63 -3.30 2.06 -18.94
C GLU A 63 -2.56 1.11 -17.98
N GLY A 64 -1.71 1.65 -17.10
CA GLY A 64 -1.07 0.87 -16.04
C GLY A 64 -2.07 0.25 -15.05
N MET A 65 -3.09 1.01 -14.64
CA MET A 65 -4.17 0.51 -13.78
C MET A 65 -4.97 -0.62 -14.43
N LYS A 66 -5.29 -0.50 -15.72
CA LYS A 66 -6.07 -1.50 -16.47
C LYS A 66 -5.41 -2.88 -16.47
N LEU A 67 -4.07 -2.95 -16.41
CA LEU A 67 -3.33 -4.23 -16.31
C LEU A 67 -3.69 -5.03 -15.05
N CYS A 68 -4.17 -4.39 -13.99
CA CYS A 68 -4.59 -5.02 -12.74
C CYS A 68 -5.93 -4.48 -12.23
N TRP A 69 -6.87 -4.17 -13.13
CA TRP A 69 -8.14 -3.48 -12.82
C TRP A 69 -8.90 -4.03 -11.61
N ASN A 70 -9.00 -5.36 -11.49
CA ASN A 70 -9.71 -6.00 -10.38
C ASN A 70 -9.09 -5.69 -9.01
N ASP A 71 -7.78 -5.49 -8.95
CA ASP A 71 -7.08 -5.15 -7.71
C ASP A 71 -7.38 -3.70 -7.29
N TRP A 72 -7.72 -2.82 -8.24
CA TRP A 72 -8.07 -1.42 -7.97
C TRP A 72 -9.52 -1.22 -7.55
N LYS A 73 -10.38 -2.19 -7.86
CA LYS A 73 -11.83 -2.12 -7.58
C LYS A 73 -12.17 -1.80 -6.11
N PRO A 74 -11.52 -2.38 -5.09
CA PRO A 74 -11.81 -2.05 -3.68
C PRO A 74 -11.62 -0.57 -3.33
N MET A 75 -10.66 0.10 -3.99
CA MET A 75 -10.45 1.54 -3.83
C MET A 75 -11.49 2.33 -4.62
N LEU A 76 -11.75 1.94 -5.87
CA LEU A 76 -12.69 2.63 -6.76
C LEU A 76 -14.17 2.48 -6.35
N ASP A 77 -14.49 1.50 -5.50
CA ASP A 77 -15.83 1.33 -4.96
C ASP A 77 -16.11 2.28 -3.77
N THR A 78 -15.13 3.06 -3.28
CA THR A 78 -15.33 4.08 -2.25
C THR A 78 -15.53 5.49 -2.85
N PRO A 79 -16.33 6.36 -2.21
CA PRO A 79 -16.49 7.75 -2.66
C PRO A 79 -15.17 8.52 -2.74
N GLU A 80 -14.27 8.29 -1.78
CA GLU A 80 -12.96 8.94 -1.72
C GLU A 80 -12.07 8.47 -2.87
N GLY A 81 -12.03 7.15 -3.13
CA GLY A 81 -11.25 6.59 -4.22
C GLY A 81 -11.74 7.05 -5.60
N GLN A 82 -13.06 7.18 -5.77
CA GLN A 82 -13.64 7.79 -6.97
C GLN A 82 -13.23 9.25 -7.12
N ALA A 83 -13.24 10.02 -6.03
CA ALA A 83 -12.84 11.42 -6.05
C ALA A 83 -11.35 11.60 -6.40
N TRP A 84 -10.46 10.76 -5.85
CA TRP A 84 -9.04 10.79 -6.19
C TRP A 84 -8.79 10.38 -7.64
N TYR A 85 -9.48 9.33 -8.12
CA TYR A 85 -9.30 8.85 -9.47
C TYR A 85 -9.88 9.79 -10.54
N ARG A 86 -10.93 10.54 -10.21
CA ARG A 86 -11.67 11.39 -11.14
C ARG A 86 -10.82 12.33 -12.02
N PRO A 87 -9.90 13.16 -11.50
CA PRO A 87 -9.07 14.02 -12.36
C PRO A 87 -8.19 13.21 -13.33
N ILE A 88 -7.72 12.04 -12.91
CA ILE A 88 -6.89 11.15 -13.74
C ILE A 88 -7.74 10.50 -14.83
N GLY A 89 -8.89 9.93 -14.47
CA GLY A 89 -9.80 9.31 -15.43
C GLY A 89 -10.34 10.31 -16.47
N LEU A 90 -10.74 11.52 -16.04
CA LEU A 90 -11.19 12.58 -16.97
C LEU A 90 -10.13 12.95 -18.02
N LEU A 91 -8.84 12.89 -17.66
CA LEU A 91 -7.73 13.27 -18.53
C LEU A 91 -7.12 12.09 -19.31
N GLY A 92 -7.32 10.86 -18.85
CA GLY A 92 -6.61 9.68 -19.33
C GLY A 92 -7.49 8.58 -19.93
N GLU A 93 -8.80 8.57 -19.69
CA GLU A 93 -9.73 7.63 -20.32
C GLU A 93 -10.40 8.25 -21.55
N ASP A 94 -10.78 7.41 -22.52
CA ASP A 94 -11.52 7.87 -23.70
C ASP A 94 -13.01 8.13 -23.41
N ASP A 95 -13.60 7.39 -22.45
CA ASP A 95 -15.02 7.50 -22.04
C ASP A 95 -15.16 7.35 -20.52
N PHE A 96 -14.70 8.37 -19.79
CA PHE A 96 -14.82 8.43 -18.34
C PHE A 96 -16.26 8.75 -17.88
N GLY A 97 -17.00 9.51 -18.69
CA GLY A 97 -18.39 9.85 -18.38
C GLY A 97 -18.97 10.99 -19.22
N PRO A 98 -20.28 11.26 -19.11
CA PRO A 98 -21.04 12.08 -20.06
C PRO A 98 -20.61 13.55 -20.11
N ASN A 99 -19.96 14.04 -19.06
CA ASN A 99 -19.51 15.43 -18.96
C ASN A 99 -18.02 15.60 -19.26
N GLN A 100 -17.31 14.53 -19.65
CA GLN A 100 -15.86 14.57 -19.84
C GLN A 100 -15.44 15.62 -20.86
N ASP A 101 -16.00 15.58 -22.08
CA ASP A 101 -15.70 16.53 -23.15
C ASP A 101 -15.85 17.98 -22.69
N GLU A 102 -16.92 18.27 -21.95
CA GLU A 102 -17.15 19.62 -21.44
C GLU A 102 -16.07 20.01 -20.42
N LEU A 103 -15.72 19.09 -19.52
CA LEU A 103 -14.75 19.29 -18.46
C LEU A 103 -13.29 19.35 -18.97
N THR A 104 -12.98 18.80 -20.14
CA THR A 104 -11.61 18.78 -20.72
C THR A 104 -11.45 19.66 -21.97
N LYS A 105 -12.53 20.30 -22.43
CA LYS A 105 -12.61 21.07 -23.69
C LYS A 105 -11.46 22.06 -23.96
N THR A 106 -10.90 22.67 -22.92
CA THR A 106 -9.91 23.74 -23.07
C THR A 106 -8.65 23.46 -22.24
N PRO A 107 -7.46 23.95 -22.66
CA PRO A 107 -6.23 23.78 -21.89
C PRO A 107 -6.34 24.30 -20.45
N LEU A 108 -7.08 25.39 -20.23
CA LEU A 108 -7.34 25.91 -18.89
C LEU A 108 -8.13 24.92 -18.02
N ARG A 109 -9.16 24.26 -18.57
CA ARG A 109 -9.93 23.28 -17.79
C ARG A 109 -9.09 22.03 -17.48
N ARG A 110 -8.30 21.56 -18.46
CA ARG A 110 -7.37 20.44 -18.26
C ARG A 110 -6.30 20.74 -17.22
N SER A 111 -5.68 21.91 -17.28
CA SER A 111 -4.71 22.33 -16.26
C SER A 111 -5.33 22.44 -14.86
N LYS A 112 -6.59 22.85 -14.73
CA LYS A 112 -7.30 22.80 -13.43
C LYS A 112 -7.51 21.37 -12.90
N LEU A 113 -7.68 20.39 -13.77
CA LEU A 113 -7.72 18.97 -13.39
C LEU A 113 -6.32 18.48 -13.02
N ALA A 114 -5.28 18.87 -13.78
CA ALA A 114 -3.89 18.54 -13.51
C ALA A 114 -3.46 18.93 -12.09
N LEU A 115 -3.86 20.12 -11.62
CA LEU A 115 -3.56 20.61 -10.26
C LEU A 115 -4.12 19.71 -9.14
N GLN A 116 -5.12 18.87 -9.41
CA GLN A 116 -5.72 17.96 -8.43
C GLN A 116 -4.97 16.61 -8.36
N ILE A 117 -4.18 16.28 -9.38
CA ILE A 117 -3.52 14.97 -9.48
C ILE A 117 -2.49 14.73 -8.37
N PRO A 118 -1.60 15.66 -7.97
CA PRO A 118 -0.58 15.38 -6.96
C PRO A 118 -1.17 14.90 -5.62
N GLU A 119 -2.18 15.60 -5.12
CA GLU A 119 -2.88 15.21 -3.88
C GLU A 119 -3.61 13.89 -4.04
N ALA A 120 -4.27 13.67 -5.19
CA ALA A 120 -4.92 12.39 -5.49
C ALA A 120 -3.93 11.22 -5.50
N VAL A 121 -2.74 11.38 -6.10
CA VAL A 121 -1.70 10.34 -6.15
C VAL A 121 -1.19 10.01 -4.75
N VAL A 122 -0.98 11.03 -3.91
CA VAL A 122 -0.58 10.81 -2.50
C VAL A 122 -1.69 10.05 -1.75
N ALA A 123 -2.95 10.42 -1.92
CA ALA A 123 -4.07 9.75 -1.26
C ALA A 123 -4.24 8.29 -1.72
N ILE A 124 -4.15 8.03 -3.03
CA ILE A 124 -4.12 6.68 -3.60
C ILE A 124 -2.94 5.89 -3.02
N TYR A 125 -1.75 6.49 -2.97
CA TYR A 125 -0.57 5.85 -2.42
C TYR A 125 -0.76 5.47 -0.95
N GLU A 126 -1.32 6.37 -0.13
CA GLU A 126 -1.62 6.19 1.29
C GLU A 126 -2.66 5.09 1.52
N TYR A 127 -3.73 5.04 0.71
CA TYR A 127 -4.73 3.96 0.75
C TYR A 127 -4.10 2.57 0.66
N TRP A 128 -3.08 2.40 -0.19
CA TRP A 128 -2.40 1.11 -0.40
C TRP A 128 -1.32 0.79 0.65
N ILE A 129 -0.93 1.71 1.53
CA ILE A 129 0.13 1.48 2.54
C ILE A 129 -0.21 0.29 3.44
N PRO A 130 -1.39 0.21 4.09
CA PRO A 130 -1.68 -0.88 5.04
C PRO A 130 -1.69 -2.25 4.36
N PHE A 131 -2.15 -2.34 3.11
CA PHE A 131 -2.16 -3.59 2.35
C PHE A 131 -0.75 -4.05 2.01
N ARG A 132 0.13 -3.15 1.58
CA ARG A 132 1.55 -3.46 1.32
C ARG A 132 2.28 -3.87 2.60
N GLN A 133 1.99 -3.21 3.72
CA GLN A 133 2.53 -3.58 5.03
C GLN A 133 2.07 -4.98 5.45
N ALA A 134 0.77 -5.29 5.34
CA ALA A 134 0.24 -6.62 5.67
C ALA A 134 0.85 -7.73 4.80
N ILE A 135 1.06 -7.49 3.51
CA ILE A 135 1.77 -8.43 2.62
C ILE A 135 3.21 -8.62 3.08
N TYR A 136 3.92 -7.53 3.35
CA TYR A 136 5.30 -7.58 3.82
C TYR A 136 5.44 -8.34 5.15
N GLU A 137 4.54 -8.08 6.11
CA GLU A 137 4.51 -8.75 7.40
C GLU A 137 4.22 -10.25 7.25
N ARG A 138 3.26 -10.63 6.40
CA ARG A 138 2.94 -12.04 6.10
C ARG A 138 4.14 -12.76 5.49
N GLU A 139 4.79 -12.15 4.48
CA GLU A 139 5.96 -12.76 3.84
C GLU A 139 7.12 -12.84 4.83
N THR A 140 7.37 -11.80 5.63
CA THR A 140 8.39 -11.81 6.68
C THR A 140 8.10 -12.92 7.70
N ALA A 141 6.87 -13.05 8.17
CA ALA A 141 6.46 -14.11 9.10
C ALA A 141 6.66 -15.51 8.49
N LYS A 142 6.37 -15.69 7.20
CA LYS A 142 6.63 -16.94 6.47
C LYS A 142 8.12 -17.27 6.39
N PHE A 143 8.98 -16.27 6.24
CA PHE A 143 10.44 -16.47 6.30
C PHE A 143 10.96 -16.69 7.72
N MET A 144 10.29 -16.12 8.74
CA MET A 144 10.64 -16.29 10.16
C MET A 144 10.07 -17.56 10.79
N GLN A 145 9.08 -18.20 10.16
CA GLN A 145 8.66 -19.55 10.57
C GLN A 145 9.89 -20.45 10.53
N ALA A 146 10.26 -20.99 11.70
CA ALA A 146 11.42 -21.84 11.85
C ALA A 146 11.37 -22.93 10.78
N LYS A 147 12.28 -22.84 9.82
CA LYS A 147 12.44 -23.86 8.80
C LYS A 147 12.82 -25.12 9.55
N VAL A 148 11.88 -26.06 9.69
CA VAL A 148 12.10 -27.30 10.43
C VAL A 148 13.35 -27.94 9.84
N GLU A 149 14.43 -27.98 10.61
CA GLU A 149 15.67 -28.50 10.07
C GLU A 149 15.48 -29.99 9.81
N ARG A 150 16.20 -30.49 8.81
CA ARG A 150 16.14 -31.89 8.40
C ARG A 150 16.34 -32.86 9.58
N ASN A 151 17.06 -32.44 10.63
CA ASN A 151 17.34 -33.24 11.82
C ASN A 151 16.45 -32.94 13.04
N ASP A 152 15.63 -31.89 13.03
CA ASP A 152 14.77 -31.51 14.16
C ASP A 152 13.63 -32.50 14.36
N LEU A 153 13.02 -32.47 15.55
CA LEU A 153 11.81 -33.26 15.82
C LEU A 153 10.69 -32.86 14.87
N CYS A 154 10.01 -33.86 14.32
CA CYS A 154 8.99 -33.68 13.31
C CYS A 154 7.73 -33.03 13.93
N PRO A 155 7.17 -31.97 13.32
CA PRO A 155 6.04 -31.23 13.88
C PRO A 155 4.72 -32.03 13.93
N CYS A 156 4.64 -33.21 13.30
CA CYS A 156 3.47 -34.10 13.37
C CYS A 156 3.31 -34.84 14.72
N GLY A 157 4.20 -34.60 15.69
CA GLY A 157 4.12 -35.21 17.02
C GLY A 157 4.62 -36.66 17.11
N SER A 158 5.21 -37.21 16.04
CA SER A 158 5.69 -38.60 16.00
C SER A 158 6.94 -38.88 16.86
N GLY A 159 7.60 -37.84 17.37
CA GLY A 159 8.88 -37.94 18.09
C GLY A 159 10.09 -38.30 17.21
N LYS A 160 9.92 -38.47 15.90
CA LYS A 160 11.00 -38.79 14.94
C LYS A 160 11.65 -37.53 14.38
N LYS A 161 12.89 -37.61 13.90
CA LYS A 161 13.52 -36.52 13.12
C LYS A 161 12.74 -36.24 11.83
N PHE A 162 12.61 -34.98 11.42
CA PHE A 162 11.84 -34.55 10.25
C PHE A 162 12.18 -35.34 8.98
N LYS A 163 13.47 -35.54 8.68
CA LYS A 163 13.94 -36.34 7.53
C LYS A 163 13.57 -37.82 7.53
N LYS A 164 13.14 -38.35 8.67
CA LYS A 164 12.72 -39.75 8.84
C LYS A 164 11.19 -39.87 9.00
N CYS A 165 10.46 -38.78 8.78
CA CYS A 165 9.00 -38.72 8.92
C CYS A 165 8.39 -37.93 7.76
N CYS A 166 7.82 -36.74 8.00
CA CYS A 166 7.17 -35.92 6.97
C CYS A 166 8.14 -35.37 5.91
N GLY A 167 9.45 -35.32 6.18
CA GLY A 167 10.48 -34.91 5.22
C GLY A 167 10.98 -36.03 4.28
N LEU A 168 10.34 -37.20 4.27
CA LEU A 168 10.63 -38.28 3.32
C LEU A 168 9.83 -38.04 2.03
N ALA A 169 10.48 -38.22 0.87
CA ALA A 169 9.84 -38.05 -0.44
C ALA A 169 8.58 -38.93 -0.65
N ALA A 170 8.47 -40.05 0.08
CA ALA A 170 7.30 -40.93 0.06
C ALA A 170 6.06 -40.37 0.80
N ASN A 171 6.23 -39.34 1.64
CA ASN A 171 5.17 -38.76 2.49
C ASN A 171 4.88 -37.28 2.16
N LEU A 172 5.42 -36.75 1.06
CA LEU A 172 5.03 -35.45 0.52
C LEU A 172 3.79 -35.67 -0.38
N HIS A 173 2.62 -35.33 0.15
CA HIS A 173 1.37 -35.23 -0.61
C HIS A 173 1.23 -33.86 -1.27
#